data_AF-A0A962QBU3-F1
#
_entry.id   AF-A0A962QBU3-F1
#
_cell.length_a   1.000
_cell.length_b   1.000
_cell.length_c   1.000
_cell.angle_alpha   90.00
_cell.angle_beta   90.00
_cell.angle_gamma   90.00
#
_symmetry.space_group_name_H-M   'P 1'
#
loop_
_entity.id
_entity.type
_entity.pdbx_description
1 polymer ?
#
loop_
_entity_poly.entity_id
_entity_poly.type
_entity_poly.pdbx_seq_one_letter_code
_entity_poly.pdbx_strand_id
1 'polypeptide(L)'
;MSQSITVTGLFENLIDDKQLHIPQGAKVLVEVPTPKKPTDKPPFSMVGNGEKNRMYQAYPLINTLLDLSKPEAWFMKMMFKHLNNSTNTSRIPYDTLSETEKRVANKAYTLLKQKELVRKVKLHTYMINPTALITNNFAEHIEAWKALDKPKKSKTVEYSRIYVYPKHFWVLGYKSWDTKKLVYTV
;
A
#
# COMPACT_ATOMS: atom_id res chain seq x y z
N MET A 1 50.45 5.54 -18.53
CA MET A 1 49.41 5.60 -17.49
C MET A 1 48.27 4.68 -17.90
N SER A 2 48.01 3.59 -17.18
CA SER A 2 46.94 2.65 -17.53
C SER A 2 45.59 3.20 -17.09
N GLN A 3 44.69 3.45 -18.05
CA GLN A 3 43.31 3.83 -17.76
C GLN A 3 42.51 2.56 -17.43
N SER A 4 41.92 2.51 -16.23
CA SER A 4 41.00 1.44 -15.83
C SER A 4 39.55 1.90 -16.02
N ILE A 5 38.76 1.13 -16.77
CA ILE A 5 37.32 1.38 -16.95
C ILE A 5 36.58 0.36 -16.08
N THR A 6 35.85 0.83 -15.07
CA THR A 6 35.02 -0.01 -14.20
C THR A 6 33.58 -0.01 -14.72
N VAL A 7 33.08 -1.15 -15.19
CA VAL A 7 31.69 -1.32 -15.62
C VAL A 7 30.91 -2.04 -14.53
N THR A 8 30.16 -1.29 -13.73
CA THR A 8 29.27 -1.85 -12.69
C THR A 8 27.88 -2.12 -13.25
N GLY A 9 27.44 -3.38 -13.25
CA GLY A 9 26.05 -3.77 -13.50
C GLY A 9 25.68 -3.96 -14.97
N LEU A 10 26.22 -5.00 -15.61
CA LEU A 10 25.64 -5.57 -16.82
C LEU A 10 24.27 -6.18 -16.47
N PHE A 11 23.21 -5.40 -16.62
CA PHE A 11 21.86 -5.95 -16.68
C PHE A 11 21.67 -6.55 -18.07
N GLU A 12 21.21 -7.80 -18.11
CA GLU A 12 20.79 -8.50 -19.32
C GLU A 12 19.64 -7.73 -20.00
N ASN A 13 19.99 -6.78 -20.87
CA ASN A 13 19.12 -6.43 -21.99
C ASN A 13 19.76 -7.05 -23.23
N LEU A 14 19.44 -8.32 -23.48
CA LEU A 14 19.86 -9.08 -24.67
C LEU A 14 19.36 -8.49 -26.02
N ILE A 15 18.74 -7.31 -26.01
CA ILE A 15 18.05 -6.69 -27.15
C ILE A 15 18.74 -5.36 -27.55
N ASP A 16 19.50 -4.73 -26.66
CA ASP A 16 20.23 -3.49 -26.97
C ASP A 16 21.73 -3.82 -27.09
N ASP A 17 22.19 -4.13 -28.31
CA ASP A 17 23.60 -4.31 -28.65
C ASP A 17 24.37 -2.98 -28.54
N LYS A 18 24.59 -2.50 -27.32
CA LYS A 18 25.50 -1.38 -27.07
C LYS A 18 26.93 -1.93 -27.08
N GLN A 19 27.59 -1.81 -28.22
CA GLN A 19 28.98 -2.21 -28.40
C GLN A 19 29.89 -1.41 -27.46
N LEU A 20 30.64 -2.11 -26.60
CA LEU A 20 31.65 -1.53 -25.73
C LEU A 20 32.99 -1.47 -26.49
N HIS A 21 33.39 -0.29 -26.94
CA HIS A 21 34.69 -0.08 -27.57
C HIS A 21 35.78 0.09 -26.51
N ILE A 22 36.70 -0.88 -26.42
CA ILE A 22 37.83 -0.86 -25.49
C ILE A 22 39.10 -0.49 -26.29
N PRO A 23 39.87 0.54 -25.88
CA PRO A 23 41.07 0.94 -26.60
C PRO A 23 42.19 -0.11 -26.51
N GLN A 24 43.00 -0.19 -27.57
CA GLN A 24 44.10 -1.16 -27.67
C GLN A 24 45.10 -0.97 -26.53
N GLY A 25 45.34 -2.04 -25.75
CA GLY A 25 46.23 -2.02 -24.58
C GLY A 25 45.54 -1.80 -23.22
N ALA A 26 44.23 -1.55 -23.20
CA ALA A 26 43.46 -1.49 -21.95
C ALA A 26 43.15 -2.88 -21.39
N LYS A 27 43.17 -2.99 -20.06
CA LYS A 27 42.82 -4.23 -19.33
C LYS A 27 41.41 -4.09 -18.76
N VAL A 28 40.57 -5.08 -19.03
CA VAL A 28 39.22 -5.18 -18.45
C VAL A 28 39.30 -5.96 -17.15
N LEU A 29 38.76 -5.38 -16.08
CA LEU A 29 38.56 -6.04 -14.79
C LEU A 29 37.06 -6.19 -14.57
N VAL A 30 36.60 -7.43 -14.42
CA VAL A 30 35.23 -7.74 -14.06
C VAL A 30 35.20 -8.01 -12.56
N GLU A 31 34.68 -7.06 -11.80
CA GLU A 31 34.41 -7.26 -10.37
C GLU A 31 33.09 -8.00 -10.22
N VAL A 32 33.16 -9.26 -9.81
CA VAL A 32 31.97 -10.01 -9.39
C VAL A 32 31.48 -9.36 -8.08
N PRO A 33 30.23 -8.86 -8.00
CA PRO A 33 29.72 -8.30 -6.77
C PRO A 33 29.82 -9.37 -5.68
N THR A 34 30.53 -9.05 -4.60
CA THR A 34 30.66 -9.98 -3.48
C THR A 34 29.25 -10.36 -3.00
N PRO A 35 28.90 -11.65 -2.92
CA PRO A 35 27.60 -12.05 -2.40
C PRO A 35 27.44 -11.47 -1.00
N LYS A 36 26.35 -10.75 -0.76
CA LYS A 36 26.04 -10.20 0.58
C LYS A 36 26.06 -11.38 1.54
N LYS A 37 27.05 -11.40 2.45
CA LYS A 37 27.12 -12.44 3.48
C LYS A 37 25.79 -12.45 4.24
N PRO A 38 25.15 -13.61 4.43
CA PRO A 38 23.96 -13.67 5.27
C PRO A 38 24.35 -13.16 6.65
N THR A 39 23.67 -12.11 7.10
CA THR A 39 23.78 -11.67 8.50
C THR A 39 23.26 -12.78 9.39
N ASP A 40 24.03 -13.20 10.40
CA ASP A 40 23.66 -14.18 11.44
C ASP A 40 22.49 -13.73 12.35
N LYS A 41 21.71 -12.74 11.91
CA LYS A 41 20.57 -12.25 12.65
C LYS A 41 19.37 -13.16 12.39
N PRO A 42 18.65 -13.59 13.43
CA PRO A 42 17.41 -14.33 13.23
C PRO A 42 16.40 -13.47 12.47
N PRO A 43 15.40 -14.10 11.82
CA PRO A 43 14.33 -13.36 11.15
C PRO A 43 13.43 -12.68 12.21
N PHE A 44 13.78 -11.46 12.61
CA PHE A 44 12.99 -10.63 13.52
C PHE A 44 12.32 -9.47 12.77
N SER A 45 11.21 -8.99 13.32
CA SER A 45 10.57 -7.75 12.88
C SER A 45 10.72 -6.69 13.95
N MET A 46 11.00 -5.45 13.54
CA MET A 46 11.09 -4.32 14.45
C MET A 46 9.67 -3.85 14.80
N VAL A 47 9.39 -3.65 16.08
CA VAL A 47 8.09 -3.21 16.57
C VAL A 47 8.21 -1.89 17.34
N GLY A 48 7.18 -1.06 17.25
CA GLY A 48 7.13 0.21 17.96
C GLY A 48 6.98 0.02 19.48
N ASN A 49 7.72 0.84 20.24
CA ASN A 49 7.75 0.82 21.71
C ASN A 49 6.97 1.98 22.36
N GLY A 50 6.36 2.88 21.56
CA GLY A 50 5.65 4.06 22.07
C GLY A 50 6.51 5.32 22.22
N GLU A 51 7.83 5.21 22.07
CA GLU A 51 8.73 6.34 22.23
C GLU A 51 8.62 7.34 21.08
N LYS A 52 8.92 8.60 21.41
CA LYS A 52 8.88 9.71 20.46
C LYS A 52 10.30 10.16 20.11
N ASN A 53 10.60 10.14 18.82
CA ASN A 53 11.79 10.79 18.26
C ASN A 53 11.41 12.11 17.59
N ARG A 54 12.43 12.86 17.13
CA ARG A 54 12.24 14.15 16.46
C ARG A 54 11.31 14.08 15.23
N MET A 55 11.35 12.97 14.48
CA MET A 55 10.61 12.82 13.21
C MET A 55 9.33 11.97 13.33
N TYR A 56 9.30 10.97 14.20
CA TYR A 56 8.20 10.01 14.30
C TYR A 56 7.93 9.63 15.74
N GLN A 57 6.68 9.31 16.04
CA GLN A 57 6.28 8.65 17.27
C GLN A 57 5.99 7.18 16.98
N ALA A 58 6.71 6.29 17.66
CA ALA A 58 6.48 4.86 17.57
C ALA A 58 5.14 4.52 18.21
N TYR A 59 4.41 3.59 17.62
CA TYR A 59 3.16 3.11 18.21
C TYR A 59 3.46 2.04 19.26
N PRO A 60 2.85 2.07 20.46
CA PRO A 60 3.13 1.10 21.52
C PRO A 60 2.45 -0.25 21.22
N LEU A 61 2.99 -1.01 20.26
CA LEU A 61 2.33 -2.21 19.73
C LEU A 61 2.11 -3.27 20.81
N ILE A 62 3.15 -3.61 21.59
CA ILE A 62 3.08 -4.70 22.57
C ILE A 62 2.01 -4.41 23.62
N ASN A 63 2.02 -3.22 24.22
CA ASN A 63 1.01 -2.82 25.21
C ASN A 63 -0.39 -2.84 24.59
N THR A 64 -0.55 -2.33 23.38
CA THR A 64 -1.84 -2.33 22.68
C THR A 64 -2.35 -3.75 22.43
N LEU A 65 -1.46 -4.69 22.06
CA LEU A 65 -1.82 -6.08 21.81
C LEU A 65 -2.31 -6.79 23.09
N LEU A 66 -1.77 -6.44 24.26
CA LEU A 66 -2.21 -6.97 25.55
C LEU A 66 -3.61 -6.46 25.92
N ASP A 67 -3.94 -5.23 25.53
CA ASP A 67 -5.23 -4.59 25.80
C ASP A 67 -6.32 -4.89 24.75
N LEU A 68 -6.09 -5.85 23.85
CA LEU A 68 -7.09 -6.24 22.85
C LEU A 68 -8.18 -7.13 23.44
N SER A 69 -9.42 -6.84 23.08
CA SER A 69 -10.53 -7.76 23.31
C SER A 69 -10.38 -9.02 22.44
N LYS A 70 -11.05 -10.11 22.83
CA LYS A 70 -11.06 -11.38 22.08
C LYS A 70 -11.31 -11.23 20.57
N PRO A 71 -12.34 -10.48 20.10
CA PRO A 71 -12.57 -10.32 18.66
C PRO A 71 -11.48 -9.50 17.96
N GLU A 72 -10.89 -8.50 18.62
CA GLU A 72 -9.77 -7.72 18.08
C GLU A 72 -8.52 -8.59 17.93
N ALA A 73 -8.18 -9.37 18.97
CA ALA A 73 -7.04 -10.28 18.96
C ALA A 73 -7.18 -11.35 17.87
N TRP A 74 -8.39 -11.91 17.70
CA TRP A 74 -8.68 -12.85 16.61
C TRP A 74 -8.48 -12.22 15.23
N PHE A 75 -8.96 -10.99 15.01
CA PHE A 75 -8.79 -10.29 13.74
C PHE A 75 -7.32 -9.95 13.46
N MET A 76 -6.59 -9.47 14.48
CA MET A 76 -5.14 -9.23 14.37
C MET A 76 -4.36 -10.50 14.05
N LYS A 77 -4.72 -11.64 14.66
CA LYS A 77 -4.11 -12.94 14.33
C LYS A 77 -4.30 -13.30 12.86
N MET A 78 -5.48 -13.07 12.29
CA MET A 78 -5.72 -13.27 10.84
C MET A 78 -4.88 -12.31 10.00
N MET A 79 -4.77 -11.05 10.41
CA MET A 79 -3.94 -10.08 9.69
C MET A 79 -2.46 -10.49 9.67
N PHE A 80 -1.89 -10.89 10.80
CA PHE A 80 -0.49 -11.35 10.85
C PHE A 80 -0.28 -12.62 10.03
N LYS A 81 -1.23 -13.57 10.03
CA LYS A 81 -1.16 -14.78 9.21
C LYS A 81 -1.10 -14.49 7.70
N HIS A 82 -1.79 -13.44 7.25
CA HIS A 82 -1.87 -13.08 5.83
C HIS A 82 -1.07 -11.82 5.49
N LEU A 83 -0.11 -11.43 6.34
CA LEU A 83 0.68 -10.22 6.15
C LEU A 83 1.69 -10.41 5.01
N ASN A 84 1.67 -9.49 4.06
CA ASN A 84 2.74 -9.33 3.09
C ASN A 84 3.74 -8.29 3.61
N ASN A 85 4.96 -8.73 3.95
CA ASN A 85 6.01 -7.87 4.50
C ASN A 85 6.52 -6.82 3.50
N SER A 86 6.38 -7.04 2.19
CA SER A 86 6.84 -6.10 1.17
C SER A 86 5.91 -4.90 1.01
N THR A 87 4.61 -5.09 1.24
CA THR A 87 3.60 -4.02 1.09
C THR A 87 2.99 -3.58 2.42
N ASN A 88 3.32 -4.27 3.51
CA ASN A 88 2.71 -4.13 4.84
C ASN A 88 1.17 -4.18 4.80
N THR A 89 0.63 -5.05 3.94
CA THR A 89 -0.82 -5.25 3.82
C THR A 89 -1.19 -6.71 4.01
N SER A 90 -2.34 -6.93 4.64
CA SER A 90 -2.95 -8.23 4.83
C SER A 90 -4.27 -8.32 4.09
N ARG A 91 -4.38 -9.28 3.17
CA ARG A 91 -5.66 -9.61 2.49
C ARG A 91 -6.31 -10.77 3.23
N ILE A 92 -7.43 -10.50 3.87
CA ILE A 92 -8.17 -11.52 4.63
C ILE A 92 -9.13 -12.25 3.67
N PRO A 93 -9.12 -13.59 3.62
CA PRO A 93 -10.05 -14.36 2.79
C PRO A 93 -11.45 -14.34 3.42
N TYR A 94 -12.25 -13.32 3.10
CA TYR A 94 -13.62 -13.22 3.62
C TYR A 94 -14.55 -14.31 3.09
N ASP A 95 -14.20 -14.93 1.96
CA ASP A 95 -14.99 -16.00 1.34
C ASP A 95 -15.01 -17.28 2.18
N THR A 96 -13.99 -17.49 3.01
CA THR A 96 -13.91 -18.65 3.91
C THR A 96 -14.60 -18.42 5.26
N LEU A 97 -15.06 -17.20 5.52
CA LEU A 97 -15.68 -16.84 6.79
C LEU A 97 -17.19 -17.03 6.74
N SER A 98 -17.76 -17.52 7.83
CA SER A 98 -19.20 -17.52 8.07
C SER A 98 -19.75 -16.08 8.18
N GLU A 99 -21.05 -15.90 7.98
CA GLU A 99 -21.68 -14.58 8.09
C GLU A 99 -21.50 -13.95 9.49
N THR A 100 -21.50 -14.78 10.53
CA THR A 100 -21.23 -14.37 11.91
C THR A 100 -19.80 -13.86 12.08
N GLU A 101 -18.83 -14.58 11.55
CA GLU A 101 -17.41 -14.17 11.58
C GLU A 101 -17.18 -12.88 10.78
N LYS A 102 -17.86 -12.69 9.65
CA LYS A 102 -17.81 -11.42 8.90
C LYS A 102 -18.31 -10.24 9.74
N ARG A 103 -19.40 -10.41 10.48
CA ARG A 103 -19.91 -9.38 11.40
C ARG A 103 -18.92 -9.08 12.53
N VAL A 104 -18.35 -10.13 13.12
CA VAL A 104 -17.32 -10.00 14.16
C VAL A 104 -16.08 -9.29 13.62
N ALA A 105 -15.62 -9.64 12.41
CA ALA A 105 -14.48 -9.01 11.74
C ALA A 105 -14.71 -7.52 11.47
N ASN A 106 -15.90 -7.14 11.01
CA ASN A 106 -16.25 -5.73 10.79
C ASN A 106 -16.26 -4.93 12.10
N LYS A 107 -16.79 -5.51 13.18
CA LYS A 107 -16.77 -4.88 14.51
C LYS A 107 -15.33 -4.75 15.04
N ALA A 108 -14.55 -5.82 14.97
CA ALA A 108 -13.14 -5.82 15.37
C ALA A 108 -12.31 -4.79 14.61
N TYR A 109 -12.47 -4.71 13.28
CA TYR A 109 -11.82 -3.70 12.45
C TYR A 109 -12.16 -2.28 12.91
N THR A 110 -13.41 -2.02 13.25
CA THR A 110 -13.85 -0.67 13.66
C THR A 110 -13.16 -0.26 14.96
N LEU A 111 -13.05 -1.16 15.93
CA LEU A 111 -12.33 -0.93 17.19
C LEU A 111 -10.83 -0.74 16.97
N LEU A 112 -10.20 -1.59 16.16
CA LEU A 112 -8.78 -1.48 15.81
C LEU A 112 -8.45 -0.20 15.05
N LYS A 113 -9.39 0.28 14.22
CA LYS A 113 -9.28 1.57 13.54
C LYS A 113 -9.34 2.73 14.54
N GLN A 114 -10.22 2.67 15.54
CA GLN A 114 -10.30 3.69 16.60
C GLN A 114 -9.01 3.77 17.40
N LYS A 115 -8.33 2.64 17.62
CA LYS A 115 -7.00 2.58 18.25
C LYS A 115 -5.85 3.01 17.33
N GLU A 116 -6.13 3.43 16.09
CA GLU A 116 -5.13 3.77 15.06
C GLU A 116 -4.13 2.66 14.73
N LEU A 117 -4.46 1.40 15.01
CA LEU A 117 -3.59 0.26 14.74
C LEU A 117 -3.73 -0.25 13.30
N VAL A 118 -4.95 -0.18 12.74
CA VAL A 118 -5.28 -0.75 11.43
C VAL A 118 -6.06 0.23 10.56
N ARG A 119 -5.74 0.27 9.27
CA ARG A 119 -6.53 1.01 8.25
C ARG A 119 -6.88 0.10 7.08
N LYS A 120 -8.04 0.34 6.48
CA LYS A 120 -8.48 -0.39 5.27
C LYS A 120 -7.92 0.28 4.03
N VAL A 121 -7.20 -0.48 3.21
CA VAL A 121 -6.64 -0.03 1.92
C VAL A 121 -7.66 -0.24 0.81
N LYS A 122 -8.15 -1.47 0.70
CA LYS A 122 -9.12 -1.92 -0.32
C LYS A 122 -10.10 -2.90 0.33
N LEU A 123 -11.05 -3.41 -0.46
CA LEU A 123 -11.96 -4.44 0.02
C LEU A 123 -11.16 -5.65 0.56
N HIS A 124 -11.47 -6.06 1.79
CA HIS A 124 -10.80 -7.14 2.54
C HIS A 124 -9.27 -7.03 2.69
N THR A 125 -8.69 -5.87 2.35
CA THR A 125 -7.24 -5.63 2.41
C THR A 125 -6.96 -4.51 3.39
N TYR A 126 -6.18 -4.82 4.40
CA TYR A 126 -5.90 -3.95 5.54
C TYR A 126 -4.40 -3.71 5.66
N MET A 127 -4.03 -2.56 6.19
CA MET A 127 -2.66 -2.18 6.48
C MET A 127 -2.51 -2.06 8.00
N ILE A 128 -1.40 -2.55 8.53
CA ILE A 128 -1.02 -2.33 9.93
C ILE A 128 -0.27 -1.00 9.99
N ASN A 129 -0.46 -0.24 11.06
CA ASN A 129 0.25 1.02 11.27
C ASN A 129 1.78 0.80 11.10
N PRO A 130 2.44 1.47 10.14
CA PRO A 130 3.88 1.31 9.90
C PRO A 130 4.75 1.70 11.10
N THR A 131 4.25 2.55 12.01
CA THR A 131 4.96 2.88 13.25
C THR A 131 4.77 1.85 14.35
N ALA A 132 3.84 0.90 14.18
CA ALA A 132 3.64 -0.25 15.06
C ALA A 132 4.48 -1.44 14.60
N LEU A 133 4.48 -1.73 13.30
CA LEU A 133 5.28 -2.78 12.68
C LEU A 133 6.21 -2.15 11.63
N ILE A 134 7.49 -2.04 11.98
CA ILE A 134 8.50 -1.38 11.16
C ILE A 134 9.05 -2.41 10.16
N THR A 135 8.89 -2.09 8.89
CA THR A 135 9.37 -2.89 7.75
C THR A 135 10.55 -2.20 7.08
N ASN A 136 11.22 -2.90 6.16
CA ASN A 136 12.34 -2.35 5.39
C ASN A 136 11.95 -1.11 4.56
N ASN A 137 10.72 -1.05 4.07
CA ASN A 137 10.20 0.04 3.22
C ASN A 137 9.36 1.05 4.03
N PHE A 138 9.81 1.38 5.24
CA PHE A 138 9.06 2.24 6.18
C PHE A 138 8.61 3.59 5.56
N ALA A 139 9.46 4.25 4.78
CA ALA A 139 9.17 5.55 4.18
C ALA A 139 7.97 5.51 3.20
N GLU A 140 7.91 4.49 2.34
CA GLU A 140 6.78 4.30 1.42
C GLU A 140 5.51 3.94 2.19
N HIS A 141 5.64 3.10 3.21
CA HIS A 141 4.50 2.62 3.98
C HIS A 141 3.87 3.72 4.83
N ILE A 142 4.68 4.60 5.44
CA ILE A 142 4.14 5.74 6.21
C ILE A 142 3.42 6.74 5.29
N GLU A 143 3.91 6.94 4.07
CA GLU A 143 3.25 7.79 3.08
C GLU A 143 1.91 7.19 2.65
N ALA A 144 1.89 5.90 2.32
CA ALA A 144 0.66 5.16 2.00
C ALA A 144 -0.34 5.23 3.16
N TRP A 145 0.11 5.02 4.40
CA TRP A 145 -0.71 5.11 5.60
C TRP A 145 -1.37 6.48 5.77
N LYS A 146 -0.59 7.56 5.60
CA LYS A 146 -1.09 8.95 5.66
C LYS A 146 -2.08 9.24 4.54
N ALA A 147 -1.87 8.68 3.34
CA ALA A 147 -2.79 8.85 2.22
C ALA A 147 -4.17 8.23 2.47
N LEU A 148 -4.26 7.14 3.26
CA LEU A 148 -5.54 6.49 3.61
C LEU A 148 -6.45 7.33 4.51
N ASP A 149 -5.88 8.30 5.24
CA ASP A 149 -6.66 9.20 6.11
C ASP A 149 -7.31 10.35 5.35
N LYS A 150 -6.75 10.69 4.19
CA LYS A 150 -7.22 11.84 3.43
C LYS A 150 -8.65 11.59 2.98
N PRO A 151 -9.58 12.55 3.16
CA PRO A 151 -10.92 12.42 2.63
C PRO A 151 -10.79 12.17 1.13
N LYS A 152 -11.44 11.10 0.64
CA LYS A 152 -11.49 10.84 -0.80
C LYS A 152 -12.07 12.10 -1.42
N LYS A 153 -11.35 12.70 -2.38
CA LYS A 153 -11.91 13.78 -3.20
C LYS A 153 -13.24 13.23 -3.73
N SER A 154 -14.36 13.78 -3.27
CA SER A 154 -15.64 13.49 -3.91
C SER A 154 -15.40 13.76 -5.39
N LYS A 155 -15.86 12.88 -6.27
CA LYS A 155 -15.96 13.25 -7.68
C LYS A 155 -16.89 14.45 -7.68
N THR A 156 -16.34 15.65 -7.70
CA THR A 156 -17.12 16.87 -7.90
C THR A 156 -17.66 16.69 -9.30
N VAL A 157 -18.92 16.28 -9.38
CA VAL A 157 -19.62 16.25 -10.65
C VAL A 157 -19.82 17.71 -10.99
N GLU A 158 -18.91 18.26 -11.80
CA GLU A 158 -19.13 19.57 -12.40
C GLU A 158 -20.32 19.44 -13.34
N TYR A 159 -21.49 19.84 -12.87
CA TYR A 159 -22.66 20.00 -13.72
C TYR A 159 -22.38 21.20 -14.63
N SER A 160 -21.90 20.94 -15.84
CA SER A 160 -21.54 21.99 -16.80
C SER A 160 -22.74 22.73 -17.39
N ARG A 161 -23.99 22.39 -17.03
CA ARG A 161 -25.20 23.11 -17.47
C ARG A 161 -26.27 23.19 -16.38
N ILE A 162 -26.50 24.39 -15.87
CA ILE A 162 -27.70 24.74 -15.12
C ILE A 162 -28.80 24.97 -16.16
N TYR A 163 -29.72 24.02 -16.32
CA TYR A 163 -30.93 24.26 -17.11
C TYR A 163 -31.92 25.04 -16.24
N VAL A 164 -32.09 26.34 -16.53
CA VAL A 164 -33.18 27.13 -15.97
C VAL A 164 -34.45 26.73 -16.71
N TYR A 165 -35.24 25.83 -16.13
CA TYR A 165 -36.54 25.49 -16.68
C TYR A 165 -37.54 26.64 -16.46
N PRO A 166 -38.38 26.98 -17.45
CA PRO A 166 -39.46 27.95 -17.27
C PRO A 166 -40.45 27.48 -16.20
N LYS A 167 -41.05 28.42 -15.47
CA LYS A 167 -41.82 28.24 -14.22
C LYS A 167 -42.99 27.22 -14.22
N HIS A 168 -43.30 26.57 -15.34
CA HIS A 168 -44.46 25.68 -15.49
C HIS A 168 -44.17 24.36 -16.23
N PHE A 169 -42.90 23.97 -16.37
CA PHE A 169 -42.55 22.72 -17.07
C PHE A 169 -42.36 21.55 -16.08
N TRP A 170 -43.24 20.55 -16.15
CA TRP A 170 -43.09 19.26 -15.47
C TRP A 170 -42.79 18.20 -16.53
N VAL A 171 -41.62 17.55 -16.48
CA VAL A 171 -41.35 16.36 -17.30
C VAL A 171 -40.99 15.19 -16.41
N LEU A 172 -41.91 14.23 -16.30
CA LEU A 172 -41.58 12.84 -16.00
C LEU A 172 -41.00 12.23 -17.28
N GLY A 173 -39.69 12.00 -17.32
CA GLY A 173 -39.03 11.32 -18.43
C GLY A 173 -37.52 11.25 -18.24
N TYR A 174 -37.01 10.08 -17.86
CA TYR A 174 -35.58 9.83 -17.77
C TYR A 174 -35.01 9.60 -19.18
N LYS A 175 -34.48 10.65 -19.82
CA LYS A 175 -33.64 10.47 -21.01
C LYS A 175 -32.20 10.23 -20.57
N SER A 176 -31.65 9.09 -20.93
CA SER A 176 -30.22 8.82 -20.74
C SER A 176 -29.43 9.30 -21.96
N TRP A 177 -28.23 9.83 -21.72
CA TRP A 177 -27.34 10.32 -22.77
C TRP A 177 -26.57 9.14 -23.38
N ASP A 178 -26.79 8.86 -24.66
CA ASP A 178 -26.00 7.89 -25.41
C ASP A 178 -24.69 8.55 -25.89
N THR A 179 -23.59 8.26 -25.21
CA THR A 179 -22.26 8.82 -25.52
C THR A 179 -21.72 8.36 -26.88
N LYS A 180 -22.20 7.25 -27.44
CA LYS A 180 -21.74 6.75 -28.75
C LYS A 180 -22.45 7.45 -29.89
N LYS A 181 -23.74 7.76 -29.72
CA LYS A 181 -24.56 8.42 -30.74
C LYS A 181 -24.58 9.93 -30.61
N LEU A 182 -24.14 10.47 -29.46
CA LEU A 182 -24.23 11.89 -29.12
C LEU A 182 -25.66 12.44 -29.21
N VAL A 183 -26.66 11.60 -28.89
CA VAL A 183 -28.09 11.95 -28.91
C VAL A 183 -28.76 11.44 -27.64
N TYR A 184 -29.78 12.17 -27.17
CA TYR A 184 -30.64 11.72 -26.07
C TYR A 184 -31.62 10.65 -26.55
N THR A 185 -31.55 9.47 -25.94
CA THR A 185 -32.52 8.39 -26.14
C THR A 185 -33.57 8.42 -25.04
N VAL A 186 -34.83 8.26 -25.42
CA VAL A 186 -35.95 7.98 -24.51
C VAL A 186 -35.80 6.55 -24.01
#